data_AF-A0A8T7BU81-F1
#
_entry.id   AF-A0A8T7BU81-F1
#
_cell.length_a   1.000
_cell.length_b   1.000
_cell.length_c   1.000
_cell.angle_alpha   90.00
_cell.angle_beta   90.00
_cell.angle_gamma   90.00
#
_symmetry.space_group_name_H-M   'P 1'
#
loop_
_entity.id
_entity.type
_entity.pdbx_description
1 polymer ?
#
loop_
_entity_poly.entity_id
_entity_poly.type
_entity_poly.pdbx_seq_one_letter_code
_entity_poly.pdbx_strand_id
1 'polypeptide(L)'
;MYNYPRISKPGLRKNLRLALVILLLTAGYYAPGSGALERGADFNHDETNFPLEFKHALSSCESCHVKGIFAGTPAKCAACHSNSGRIQASAPSSQHIRVVGDCDFCHTPTLWERVVRVDHAVVVGSCGSCHNGVIAEGKNAAHVSSGNFCEDCHTTFNWRFNHFNTISNCVLCHNGAIAEGKNPDHILSTVSCEDCHGTSDWAQQARVDHGSVLGTCFSCHNGVIAQGKDALHIPSSNDCSLCHSVLGWTPATP
;
A
#
# COMPACT_ATOMS: atom_id res chain seq x y z
N MET A 1 -49.74 -6.11 -2.46
CA MET A 1 -50.90 -7.04 -2.55
C MET A 1 -51.29 -7.17 -4.02
N TYR A 2 -51.08 -8.34 -4.63
CA TYR A 2 -51.78 -8.76 -5.86
C TYR A 2 -51.92 -10.29 -5.79
N ASN A 3 -53.06 -10.81 -6.23
CA ASN A 3 -53.50 -12.16 -5.88
C ASN A 3 -54.41 -12.73 -6.98
N TYR A 4 -53.99 -13.82 -7.63
CA TYR A 4 -54.80 -14.56 -8.60
C TYR A 4 -54.61 -16.08 -8.43
N PRO A 5 -55.61 -16.91 -8.74
CA PRO A 5 -55.83 -18.17 -8.01
C PRO A 5 -55.27 -19.42 -8.68
N ARG A 6 -55.21 -20.52 -7.91
CA ARG A 6 -54.93 -21.87 -8.41
C ARG A 6 -56.12 -22.42 -9.20
N ILE A 7 -55.85 -23.12 -10.30
CA ILE A 7 -56.82 -23.94 -11.03
C ILE A 7 -56.40 -25.41 -10.89
N SER A 8 -57.33 -26.27 -10.46
CA SER A 8 -57.11 -27.72 -10.41
C SER A 8 -57.44 -28.39 -11.74
N LYS A 9 -56.87 -29.58 -11.99
CA LYS A 9 -57.25 -30.44 -13.11
C LYS A 9 -57.81 -31.76 -12.55
N PRO A 10 -59.03 -32.18 -12.92
CA PRO A 10 -59.49 -33.53 -12.65
C PRO A 10 -58.82 -34.53 -13.62
N GLY A 11 -58.57 -35.75 -13.15
CA GLY A 11 -58.12 -36.86 -14.00
C GLY A 11 -59.18 -37.96 -14.06
N LEU A 12 -59.34 -38.63 -15.22
CA LEU A 12 -60.28 -39.75 -15.32
C LEU A 12 -59.82 -40.90 -16.25
N ARG A 13 -59.36 -41.97 -15.60
CA ARG A 13 -59.52 -43.41 -15.90
C ARG A 13 -58.98 -44.01 -17.22
N LYS A 14 -58.36 -45.19 -17.01
CA LYS A 14 -57.90 -46.16 -18.01
C LYS A 14 -59.09 -46.94 -18.62
N ASN A 15 -58.88 -47.54 -19.79
CA ASN A 15 -59.54 -48.81 -20.20
C ASN A 15 -58.61 -49.61 -21.12
N LEU A 16 -58.77 -50.95 -21.17
CA LEU A 16 -57.79 -51.89 -21.71
C LEU A 16 -58.44 -53.10 -22.39
N ARG A 17 -58.09 -53.37 -23.67
CA ARG A 17 -58.20 -54.66 -24.41
C ARG A 17 -57.05 -54.66 -25.46
N LEU A 18 -56.09 -55.61 -25.52
CA LEU A 18 -56.16 -57.00 -26.05
C LEU A 18 -56.74 -57.06 -27.48
N ALA A 19 -56.15 -57.71 -28.51
CA ALA A 19 -54.98 -58.63 -28.63
C ALA A 19 -54.59 -58.79 -30.15
N LEU A 20 -53.66 -59.62 -30.71
CA LEU A 20 -52.61 -60.60 -30.27
C LEU A 20 -51.65 -60.98 -31.47
N VAL A 21 -50.45 -61.57 -31.18
CA VAL A 21 -49.53 -62.41 -32.03
C VAL A 21 -48.70 -61.85 -33.24
N ILE A 22 -47.55 -62.52 -33.46
CA ILE A 22 -46.59 -62.62 -34.62
C ILE A 22 -45.70 -61.39 -34.92
N LEU A 23 -44.36 -61.44 -35.11
CA LEU A 23 -43.19 -62.27 -34.71
C LEU A 23 -42.14 -62.31 -35.86
N LEU A 24 -40.93 -61.78 -35.59
CA LEU A 24 -39.61 -62.03 -36.23
C LEU A 24 -39.24 -61.46 -37.64
N LEU A 25 -37.97 -60.99 -37.69
CA LEU A 25 -37.02 -60.88 -38.84
C LEU A 25 -37.37 -59.86 -39.97
N THR A 26 -36.46 -59.05 -40.53
CA THR A 26 -34.97 -59.04 -40.50
C THR A 26 -34.43 -57.64 -40.85
N ALA A 27 -33.14 -57.39 -40.55
CA ALA A 27 -32.30 -56.29 -41.06
C ALA A 27 -32.74 -54.84 -40.73
N GLY A 28 -31.81 -53.90 -40.49
CA GLY A 28 -30.35 -53.99 -40.63
C GLY A 28 -29.73 -52.76 -41.31
N TYR A 29 -30.37 -51.59 -41.23
CA TYR A 29 -29.80 -50.32 -41.68
C TYR A 29 -29.48 -49.43 -40.47
N TYR A 30 -28.31 -49.65 -39.89
CA TYR A 30 -27.66 -48.61 -39.09
C TYR A 30 -27.18 -47.52 -40.06
N ALA A 31 -27.99 -46.48 -40.23
CA ALA A 31 -27.44 -45.21 -40.69
C ALA A 31 -26.34 -44.79 -39.69
N PRO A 32 -25.14 -44.37 -40.14
CA PRO A 32 -24.16 -43.83 -39.22
C PRO A 32 -24.79 -42.64 -38.51
N GLY A 33 -24.84 -42.69 -37.19
CA GLY A 33 -25.45 -41.63 -36.39
C GLY A 33 -24.82 -40.29 -36.76
N SER A 34 -25.64 -39.27 -36.98
CA SER A 34 -25.17 -37.91 -37.22
C SER A 34 -24.15 -37.57 -36.16
N GLY A 35 -22.89 -37.38 -36.58
CA GLY A 35 -21.83 -36.92 -35.70
C GLY A 35 -22.21 -35.54 -35.19
N ALA A 36 -22.83 -35.50 -34.01
CA ALA A 36 -22.92 -34.28 -33.25
C ALA A 36 -21.48 -33.85 -33.02
N LEU A 37 -21.05 -32.79 -33.71
CA LEU A 37 -19.80 -32.14 -33.41
C LEU A 37 -19.85 -31.78 -31.93
N GLU A 38 -18.97 -32.39 -31.13
CA GLU A 38 -18.78 -32.11 -29.72
C GLU A 38 -18.66 -30.59 -29.54
N ARG A 39 -19.76 -29.96 -29.13
CA ARG A 39 -19.86 -28.50 -29.03
C ARG A 39 -19.17 -28.11 -27.74
N GLY A 40 -17.83 -28.07 -27.81
CA GLY A 40 -16.86 -27.82 -26.73
C GLY A 40 -17.48 -27.50 -25.38
N ALA A 41 -17.93 -28.55 -24.67
CA ALA A 41 -18.55 -28.42 -23.35
C ALA A 41 -17.52 -28.17 -22.22
N ASP A 42 -16.25 -28.08 -22.61
CA ASP A 42 -15.05 -28.11 -21.77
C ASP A 42 -14.29 -26.76 -21.79
N PHE A 43 -14.83 -25.72 -22.44
CA PHE A 43 -14.23 -24.37 -22.42
C PHE A 43 -14.78 -23.54 -21.27
N ASN A 44 -14.04 -23.49 -20.17
CA ASN A 44 -14.32 -22.63 -19.03
C ASN A 44 -13.68 -21.24 -19.21
N HIS A 45 -14.47 -20.17 -19.05
CA HIS A 45 -13.95 -18.80 -19.07
C HIS A 45 -13.12 -18.45 -17.81
N ASP A 46 -13.43 -19.07 -16.68
CA ASP A 46 -12.77 -18.80 -15.39
C ASP A 46 -11.35 -19.39 -15.31
N GLU A 47 -10.99 -20.25 -16.27
CA GLU A 47 -9.62 -20.75 -16.49
C GLU A 47 -8.80 -19.86 -17.45
N THR A 48 -9.36 -18.72 -17.89
CA THR A 48 -8.67 -17.76 -18.76
C THR A 48 -8.20 -16.52 -17.97
N ASN A 49 -7.25 -15.79 -18.55
CA ASN A 49 -6.80 -14.49 -18.02
C ASN A 49 -7.83 -13.34 -18.18
N PHE A 50 -9.11 -13.66 -18.45
CA PHE A 50 -10.21 -12.70 -18.51
C PHE A 50 -11.49 -13.31 -17.90
N PRO A 51 -11.60 -13.39 -16.57
CA PRO A 51 -12.79 -13.92 -15.91
C PRO A 51 -14.02 -13.06 -16.24
N LEU A 52 -15.15 -13.70 -16.50
CA LEU A 52 -16.38 -13.00 -16.89
C LEU A 52 -17.08 -12.43 -15.66
N GLU A 53 -16.62 -11.28 -15.18
CA GLU A 53 -17.23 -10.56 -14.07
C GLU A 53 -18.33 -9.57 -14.52
N PHE A 54 -19.39 -9.48 -13.70
CA PHE A 54 -20.43 -8.44 -13.74
C PHE A 54 -21.01 -8.14 -15.15
N LYS A 55 -20.60 -7.06 -15.82
CA LYS A 55 -21.10 -6.71 -17.16
C LYS A 55 -20.50 -7.58 -18.27
N HIS A 56 -19.31 -8.14 -18.09
CA HIS A 56 -18.71 -9.03 -19.09
C HIS A 56 -19.46 -10.37 -19.15
N ALA A 57 -19.88 -10.93 -18.02
CA ALA A 57 -20.78 -12.11 -17.96
C ALA A 57 -22.14 -11.92 -18.63
N LEU A 58 -22.61 -10.67 -18.74
CA LEU A 58 -23.91 -10.32 -19.32
C LEU A 58 -23.82 -9.80 -20.76
N SER A 59 -22.63 -9.79 -21.35
CA SER A 59 -22.39 -9.34 -22.73
C SER A 59 -22.61 -10.47 -23.73
N SER A 60 -23.02 -10.15 -24.96
CA SER A 60 -23.19 -11.18 -25.99
C SER A 60 -21.84 -11.69 -26.52
N CYS A 61 -21.77 -12.98 -26.84
CA CYS A 61 -20.56 -13.65 -27.32
C CYS A 61 -19.88 -12.90 -28.48
N GLU A 62 -20.67 -12.36 -29.40
CA GLU A 62 -20.23 -11.69 -30.64
C GLU A 62 -19.54 -10.35 -30.38
N SER A 63 -19.78 -9.72 -29.22
CA SER A 63 -19.11 -8.49 -28.80
C SER A 63 -17.60 -8.71 -28.61
N CYS A 64 -17.24 -9.90 -28.11
CA CYS A 64 -15.86 -10.35 -27.91
C CYS A 64 -15.36 -11.16 -29.12
N HIS A 65 -16.15 -12.13 -29.59
CA HIS A 65 -15.75 -13.14 -30.56
C HIS A 65 -16.27 -12.81 -31.96
N VAL A 66 -15.74 -11.72 -32.51
CA VAL A 66 -16.08 -11.22 -33.85
C VAL A 66 -15.92 -12.32 -34.90
N LYS A 67 -16.96 -12.52 -35.72
CA LYS A 67 -17.05 -13.61 -36.73
C LYS A 67 -16.91 -15.04 -36.16
N GLY A 68 -17.14 -15.24 -34.86
CA GLY A 68 -16.98 -16.54 -34.20
C GLY A 68 -15.52 -16.93 -33.95
N ILE A 69 -14.60 -15.97 -33.93
CA ILE A 69 -13.19 -16.21 -33.58
C ILE A 69 -13.07 -16.16 -32.05
N PHE A 70 -12.92 -17.34 -31.42
CA PHE A 70 -12.87 -17.46 -29.97
C PHE A 70 -11.48 -17.23 -29.36
N ALA A 71 -10.42 -17.68 -30.03
CA ALA A 71 -9.04 -17.50 -29.57
C ALA A 71 -8.49 -16.10 -29.93
N GLY A 72 -7.64 -15.55 -29.07
CA GLY A 72 -6.91 -14.30 -29.34
C GLY A 72 -7.70 -13.00 -29.09
N THR A 73 -8.88 -13.06 -28.44
CA THR A 73 -9.57 -11.86 -27.94
C THR A 73 -8.66 -11.09 -26.96
N PRO A 74 -8.42 -9.78 -27.16
CA PRO A 74 -7.58 -9.00 -26.24
C PRO A 74 -8.22 -8.84 -24.85
N ALA A 75 -7.47 -9.17 -23.80
CA ALA A 75 -7.91 -9.03 -22.40
C ALA A 75 -7.69 -7.61 -21.81
N LYS A 76 -6.75 -6.82 -22.37
CA LYS A 76 -6.46 -5.45 -21.91
C LYS A 76 -7.68 -4.54 -22.07
N CYS A 77 -8.08 -3.86 -20.99
CA CYS A 77 -9.26 -3.00 -20.94
C CYS A 77 -9.36 -2.05 -22.13
N ALA A 78 -8.30 -1.27 -22.40
CA ALA A 78 -8.27 -0.23 -23.44
C ALA A 78 -8.43 -0.76 -24.89
N ALA A 79 -8.17 -2.05 -25.15
CA ALA A 79 -8.36 -2.66 -26.46
C ALA A 79 -9.85 -2.82 -26.83
N CYS A 80 -10.72 -2.94 -25.83
CA CYS A 80 -12.17 -2.92 -25.99
C CYS A 80 -12.77 -1.55 -25.61
N HIS A 81 -12.34 -0.97 -24.50
CA HIS A 81 -12.85 0.26 -23.88
C HIS A 81 -11.99 1.48 -24.23
N SER A 82 -12.25 2.10 -25.37
CA SER A 82 -11.61 3.36 -25.79
C SER A 82 -12.40 4.04 -26.91
N ASN A 83 -12.09 5.30 -27.23
CA ASN A 83 -12.76 6.06 -28.30
C ASN A 83 -12.63 5.39 -29.68
N SER A 84 -11.58 4.59 -29.89
CA SER A 84 -11.35 3.75 -31.09
C SER A 84 -11.57 2.26 -30.83
N GLY A 85 -12.04 1.88 -29.64
CA GLY A 85 -12.33 0.52 -29.23
C GLY A 85 -13.69 0.03 -29.69
N ARG A 86 -13.99 -1.23 -29.42
CA ARG A 86 -15.30 -1.84 -29.74
C ARG A 86 -16.44 -1.33 -28.87
N ILE A 87 -16.12 -0.99 -27.62
CA ILE A 87 -17.03 -0.42 -26.64
C ILE A 87 -16.60 1.03 -26.41
N GLN A 88 -17.47 1.97 -26.74
CA GLN A 88 -17.26 3.39 -26.43
C GLN A 88 -17.39 3.56 -24.91
N ALA A 89 -16.24 3.55 -24.24
CA ALA A 89 -16.16 3.85 -22.82
C ALA A 89 -16.20 5.36 -22.59
N SER A 90 -16.75 5.79 -21.45
CA SER A 90 -16.60 7.16 -20.97
C SER A 90 -15.11 7.49 -20.87
N ALA A 91 -14.66 8.50 -21.61
CA ALA A 91 -13.30 8.99 -21.47
C ALA A 91 -13.04 9.47 -20.03
N PRO A 92 -11.83 9.27 -19.47
CA PRO A 92 -11.47 9.84 -18.18
C PRO A 92 -11.77 11.34 -18.11
N SER A 93 -12.35 11.80 -17.01
CA SER A 93 -12.64 13.22 -16.82
C SER A 93 -11.35 14.04 -16.74
N SER A 94 -11.44 15.36 -16.92
CA SER A 94 -10.33 16.29 -16.70
C SER A 94 -9.82 16.33 -15.25
N GLN A 95 -10.51 15.64 -14.33
CA GLN A 95 -10.16 15.49 -12.91
C GLN A 95 -9.63 14.09 -12.57
N HIS A 96 -9.50 13.19 -13.55
CA HIS A 96 -8.98 11.84 -13.35
C HIS A 96 -7.50 11.86 -12.91
N ILE A 97 -7.14 10.96 -11.99
CA ILE A 97 -5.76 10.82 -11.50
C ILE A 97 -4.86 10.42 -12.67
N ARG A 98 -3.71 11.10 -12.84
CA ARG A 98 -2.75 10.73 -13.90
C ARG A 98 -2.05 9.42 -13.52
N VAL A 99 -2.17 8.43 -14.38
CA VAL A 99 -1.63 7.06 -14.19
C VAL A 99 -0.81 6.65 -15.41
N VAL A 100 0.26 5.88 -15.19
CA VAL A 100 1.09 5.24 -16.22
C VAL A 100 0.90 3.73 -16.16
N GLY A 101 -0.25 3.26 -16.65
CA GLY A 101 -0.63 1.85 -16.62
C GLY A 101 -1.96 1.56 -17.30
N ASP A 102 -2.40 0.31 -17.23
CA ASP A 102 -3.75 -0.11 -17.63
C ASP A 102 -4.80 0.26 -16.55
N CYS A 103 -6.09 0.07 -16.85
CA CYS A 103 -7.18 0.53 -15.97
C CYS A 103 -7.33 -0.30 -14.67
N ASP A 104 -6.87 -1.54 -14.68
CA ASP A 104 -6.98 -2.54 -13.61
C ASP A 104 -6.10 -2.24 -12.38
N PHE A 105 -5.12 -1.33 -12.50
CA PHE A 105 -4.39 -0.80 -11.33
C PHE A 105 -5.28 -0.05 -10.32
N CYS A 106 -6.44 0.46 -10.75
CA CYS A 106 -7.36 1.26 -9.93
C CYS A 106 -8.82 0.77 -9.97
N HIS A 107 -9.30 0.25 -11.10
CA HIS A 107 -10.71 -0.10 -11.33
C HIS A 107 -10.90 -1.62 -11.44
N THR A 108 -11.92 -2.17 -10.77
CA THR A 108 -12.37 -3.54 -11.01
C THR A 108 -13.62 -3.56 -11.90
N PRO A 109 -13.92 -4.67 -12.61
CA PRO A 109 -15.17 -4.82 -13.36
C PRO A 109 -16.43 -4.70 -12.50
N THR A 110 -16.30 -4.94 -11.18
CA THR A 110 -17.37 -4.93 -10.18
C THR A 110 -17.57 -3.58 -9.48
N LEU A 111 -16.54 -2.73 -9.39
CA LEU A 111 -16.55 -1.46 -8.65
C LEU A 111 -15.96 -0.29 -9.46
N TRP A 112 -16.24 -0.23 -10.77
CA TRP A 112 -15.63 0.75 -11.69
C TRP A 112 -15.64 2.20 -11.19
N GLU A 113 -16.76 2.70 -10.67
CA GLU A 113 -16.91 4.07 -10.16
C GLU A 113 -16.30 4.29 -8.76
N ARG A 114 -15.68 3.28 -8.14
CA ARG A 114 -15.08 3.36 -6.80
C ARG A 114 -13.70 2.70 -6.75
N VAL A 115 -12.67 3.51 -6.98
CA VAL A 115 -11.29 3.15 -6.66
C VAL A 115 -11.15 3.00 -5.13
N VAL A 116 -10.83 1.79 -4.66
CA VAL A 116 -10.66 1.47 -3.21
C VAL A 116 -9.20 1.23 -2.80
N ARG A 117 -8.31 1.05 -3.78
CA ARG A 117 -6.86 0.97 -3.62
C ARG A 117 -6.22 1.70 -4.80
N VAL A 118 -5.13 2.41 -4.54
CA VAL A 118 -4.24 2.98 -5.55
C VAL A 118 -2.86 2.36 -5.33
N ASP A 119 -2.16 2.03 -6.41
CA ASP A 119 -0.74 1.69 -6.32
C ASP A 119 0.13 2.91 -6.61
N HIS A 120 0.97 3.30 -5.64
CA HIS A 120 1.79 4.50 -5.78
C HIS A 120 2.89 4.36 -6.83
N ALA A 121 3.22 3.14 -7.29
CA ALA A 121 4.20 2.92 -8.35
C ALA A 121 3.71 3.37 -9.75
N VAL A 122 2.41 3.60 -9.95
CA VAL A 122 1.84 3.94 -11.27
C VAL A 122 1.19 5.32 -11.36
N VAL A 123 1.08 6.09 -10.27
CA VAL A 123 0.48 7.44 -10.30
C VAL A 123 1.51 8.55 -10.50
N VAL A 124 1.12 9.66 -11.14
CA VAL A 124 2.03 10.74 -11.56
C VAL A 124 1.62 12.11 -11.03
N GLY A 125 2.19 12.49 -9.89
CA GLY A 125 2.05 13.81 -9.27
C GLY A 125 2.89 13.93 -7.99
N SER A 126 2.94 15.14 -7.42
CA SER A 126 3.42 15.34 -6.04
C SER A 126 2.36 14.84 -5.04
N CYS A 127 2.76 14.35 -3.87
CA CYS A 127 1.82 13.78 -2.88
C CYS A 127 0.62 14.71 -2.60
N GLY A 128 0.88 15.99 -2.31
CA GLY A 128 -0.15 17.00 -2.03
C GLY A 128 -1.08 17.34 -3.21
N SER A 129 -0.84 16.85 -4.43
CA SER A 129 -1.78 17.01 -5.55
C SER A 129 -2.97 16.03 -5.48
N CYS A 130 -2.82 14.91 -4.76
CA CYS A 130 -3.89 13.96 -4.47
C CYS A 130 -4.26 13.94 -2.97
N HIS A 131 -3.27 13.98 -2.08
CA HIS A 131 -3.43 14.03 -0.62
C HIS A 131 -3.78 15.46 -0.15
N ASN A 132 -4.92 15.94 -0.61
CA ASN A 132 -5.41 17.32 -0.47
C ASN A 132 -6.73 17.42 0.33
N GLY A 133 -7.24 16.29 0.86
CA GLY A 133 -8.52 16.23 1.57
C GLY A 133 -9.76 16.18 0.67
N VAL A 134 -9.59 16.13 -0.65
CA VAL A 134 -10.68 16.04 -1.65
C VAL A 134 -10.56 14.77 -2.48
N ILE A 135 -9.37 14.42 -2.96
CA ILE A 135 -9.11 13.19 -3.74
C ILE A 135 -8.69 12.05 -2.81
N ALA A 136 -7.75 12.33 -1.90
CA ALA A 136 -7.30 11.43 -0.84
C ALA A 136 -7.03 12.22 0.45
N GLU A 137 -6.98 11.53 1.58
CA GLU A 137 -6.69 12.12 2.88
C GLU A 137 -5.33 12.84 2.86
N GLY A 138 -5.33 14.12 3.28
CA GLY A 138 -4.14 14.96 3.34
C GLY A 138 -3.63 15.18 4.76
N LYS A 139 -2.73 16.16 4.93
CA LYS A 139 -2.32 16.63 6.25
C LYS A 139 -3.53 17.17 7.01
N ASN A 140 -3.83 16.61 8.17
CA ASN A 140 -4.90 17.08 9.06
C ASN A 140 -4.37 18.11 10.08
N ALA A 141 -5.25 18.69 10.89
CA ALA A 141 -4.90 19.74 11.87
C ALA A 141 -3.99 19.28 13.03
N ALA A 142 -3.78 17.98 13.21
CA ALA A 142 -2.83 17.42 14.18
C ALA A 142 -1.48 17.02 13.55
N HIS A 143 -1.31 17.22 12.24
CA HIS A 143 -0.04 16.99 11.56
C HIS A 143 1.00 18.05 11.95
N VAL A 144 2.25 17.64 12.19
CA VAL A 144 3.37 18.56 12.48
C VAL A 144 3.55 19.59 11.35
N SER A 145 3.79 20.85 11.70
CA SER A 145 4.01 21.94 10.73
C SER A 145 5.22 21.62 9.84
N SER A 146 5.00 21.49 8.53
CA SER A 146 5.99 20.90 7.60
C SER A 146 5.68 21.23 6.13
N GLY A 147 6.73 21.30 5.31
CA GLY A 147 6.64 21.54 3.86
C GLY A 147 5.96 20.41 3.08
N ASN A 148 5.71 20.62 1.78
CA ASN A 148 4.91 19.71 0.94
C ASN A 148 5.72 18.57 0.26
N PHE A 149 7.00 18.45 0.58
CA PHE A 149 7.80 17.25 0.32
C PHE A 149 7.46 16.25 1.43
N CYS A 150 6.57 15.29 1.13
CA CYS A 150 6.14 14.29 2.10
C CYS A 150 7.19 13.19 2.29
N GLU A 151 7.96 12.93 1.24
CA GLU A 151 9.07 11.98 1.15
C GLU A 151 10.22 12.27 2.14
N ASP A 152 10.39 13.53 2.57
CA ASP A 152 11.33 13.91 3.63
C ASP A 152 10.97 13.28 4.98
N CYS A 153 9.67 13.05 5.22
CA CYS A 153 9.13 12.59 6.48
C CYS A 153 8.44 11.22 6.42
N HIS A 154 8.03 10.71 5.25
CA HIS A 154 7.20 9.50 5.11
C HIS A 154 7.68 8.57 4.00
N THR A 155 7.64 7.24 4.24
CA THR A 155 7.86 6.26 3.16
C THR A 155 6.59 6.04 2.32
N THR A 156 6.73 5.96 1.00
CA THR A 156 5.59 5.84 0.06
C THR A 156 4.82 4.52 0.19
N PHE A 157 5.46 3.44 0.68
CA PHE A 157 4.86 2.09 0.71
C PHE A 157 3.96 1.84 1.93
N ASN A 158 4.33 2.38 3.11
CA ASN A 158 3.61 2.11 4.37
C ASN A 158 3.31 3.37 5.20
N TRP A 159 3.59 4.56 4.66
CA TRP A 159 3.35 5.89 5.26
C TRP A 159 3.96 6.12 6.65
N ARG A 160 4.88 5.26 7.10
CA ARG A 160 5.59 5.44 8.37
C ARG A 160 6.55 6.62 8.30
N PHE A 161 6.73 7.27 9.45
CA PHE A 161 7.69 8.36 9.60
C PHE A 161 9.12 7.89 9.33
N ASN A 162 9.93 8.76 8.73
CA ASN A 162 11.32 8.52 8.35
C ASN A 162 12.20 9.69 8.83
N HIS A 163 13.31 9.38 9.52
CA HIS A 163 14.25 10.40 10.01
C HIS A 163 15.39 10.71 9.03
N PHE A 164 15.45 10.05 7.86
CA PHE A 164 16.59 10.13 6.94
C PHE A 164 16.95 11.57 6.51
N ASN A 165 15.95 12.40 6.17
CA ASN A 165 16.17 13.83 5.83
C ASN A 165 16.07 14.77 7.05
N THR A 166 15.69 14.26 8.22
CA THR A 166 15.51 15.03 9.47
C THR A 166 16.83 15.16 10.23
N ILE A 167 17.82 15.78 9.59
CA ILE A 167 19.22 15.82 10.05
C ILE A 167 19.56 16.94 11.06
N SER A 168 18.58 17.76 11.47
CA SER A 168 18.81 18.88 12.38
C SER A 168 17.52 19.33 13.08
N ASN A 169 17.65 20.26 14.03
CA ASN A 169 16.53 20.92 14.74
C ASN A 169 15.60 19.93 15.48
N CYS A 170 16.13 18.79 15.93
CA CYS A 170 15.34 17.67 16.45
C CYS A 170 14.38 18.08 17.59
N VAL A 171 14.77 19.06 18.41
CA VAL A 171 13.98 19.62 19.52
C VAL A 171 12.68 20.31 19.09
N LEU A 172 12.47 20.61 17.80
CA LEU A 172 11.18 21.10 17.32
C LEU A 172 10.07 20.02 17.44
N CYS A 173 10.45 18.74 17.38
CA CYS A 173 9.56 17.59 17.58
C CYS A 173 9.79 16.91 18.93
N HIS A 174 11.06 16.70 19.31
CA HIS A 174 11.47 16.03 20.55
C HIS A 174 11.44 16.99 21.75
N ASN A 175 10.26 17.58 21.97
CA ASN A 175 9.97 18.61 22.99
C ASN A 175 9.10 18.09 24.16
N GLY A 176 8.76 16.79 24.18
CA GLY A 176 7.87 16.19 25.17
C GLY A 176 6.37 16.39 24.92
N ALA A 177 5.98 17.15 23.88
CA ALA A 177 4.58 17.38 23.48
C ALA A 177 4.23 16.74 22.13
N ILE A 178 5.18 16.68 21.18
CA ILE A 178 5.01 16.00 19.88
C ILE A 178 5.68 14.62 19.91
N ALA A 179 6.93 14.55 20.39
CA ALA A 179 7.68 13.33 20.62
C ALA A 179 8.51 13.44 21.92
N GLU A 180 8.91 12.30 22.48
CA GLU A 180 9.74 12.24 23.70
C GLU A 180 11.07 12.99 23.49
N GLY A 181 11.41 13.86 24.44
CA GLY A 181 12.65 14.63 24.44
C GLY A 181 13.77 13.96 25.25
N LYS A 182 14.74 14.75 25.69
CA LYS A 182 15.76 14.30 26.65
C LYS A 182 15.09 13.89 27.98
N ASN A 183 15.47 12.72 28.50
CA ASN A 183 15.02 12.23 29.81
C ASN A 183 15.93 12.77 30.95
N PRO A 184 15.58 12.57 32.24
CA PRO A 184 16.36 13.08 33.36
C PRO A 184 17.77 12.47 33.50
N ASP A 185 18.01 11.29 32.94
CA ASP A 185 19.30 10.58 32.98
C ASP A 185 20.26 11.03 31.84
N HIS A 186 19.78 11.86 30.92
CA HIS A 186 20.56 12.38 29.80
C HIS A 186 21.64 13.36 30.27
N ILE A 187 22.87 13.24 29.74
CA ILE A 187 23.97 14.17 30.02
C ILE A 187 23.56 15.63 29.74
N LEU A 188 23.88 16.55 30.67
CA LEU A 188 23.49 17.95 30.55
C LEU A 188 24.17 18.60 29.32
N SER A 189 23.38 19.09 28.37
CA SER A 189 23.85 19.39 27.00
C SER A 189 22.95 20.38 26.25
N THR A 190 23.50 21.01 25.21
CA THR A 190 22.84 21.96 24.31
C THR A 190 21.63 21.36 23.59
N VAL A 191 20.81 22.20 22.97
CA VAL A 191 19.61 21.75 22.21
C VAL A 191 19.93 21.19 20.82
N SER A 192 21.19 21.26 20.39
CA SER A 192 21.69 20.61 19.17
C SER A 192 21.85 19.10 19.42
N CYS A 193 20.83 18.31 19.10
CA CYS A 193 20.91 16.85 19.25
C CYS A 193 21.86 16.24 18.21
N GLU A 194 21.90 16.84 17.03
CA GLU A 194 22.72 16.49 15.86
C GLU A 194 24.24 16.57 16.09
N ASP A 195 24.71 17.30 17.11
CA ASP A 195 26.12 17.33 17.53
C ASP A 195 26.60 15.95 18.06
N CYS A 196 25.65 15.11 18.48
CA CYS A 196 25.87 13.80 19.10
C CYS A 196 25.14 12.67 18.35
N HIS A 197 23.83 12.81 18.11
CA HIS A 197 22.96 11.73 17.67
C HIS A 197 22.78 11.71 16.14
N GLY A 198 23.21 10.62 15.50
CA GLY A 198 22.83 10.30 14.12
C GLY A 198 21.43 9.67 14.06
N THR A 199 20.69 9.91 12.98
CA THR A 199 19.33 9.39 12.79
C THR A 199 19.26 7.89 12.51
N SER A 200 20.37 7.26 12.10
CA SER A 200 20.54 5.81 11.98
C SER A 200 20.96 5.13 13.29
N ASP A 201 21.81 5.79 14.08
CA ASP A 201 22.59 5.19 15.18
C ASP A 201 22.37 5.94 16.50
N TRP A 202 21.12 6.34 16.76
CA TRP A 202 20.72 7.27 17.82
C TRP A 202 21.35 6.98 19.19
N ALA A 203 21.48 5.70 19.58
CA ALA A 203 21.95 5.27 20.90
C ALA A 203 23.48 5.07 21.03
N GLN A 204 24.30 5.33 20.00
CA GLN A 204 25.74 5.00 20.01
C GLN A 204 26.65 6.22 19.79
N GLN A 205 26.94 6.95 20.87
CA GLN A 205 27.93 8.04 20.88
C GLN A 205 29.17 7.64 21.68
N ALA A 206 30.27 7.38 20.98
CA ALA A 206 31.56 7.02 21.60
C ALA A 206 32.44 8.24 21.94
N ARG A 207 32.00 9.46 21.59
CA ARG A 207 32.71 10.73 21.82
C ARG A 207 31.68 11.84 22.08
N VAL A 208 32.10 12.85 22.83
CA VAL A 208 31.29 13.99 23.25
C VAL A 208 32.11 15.27 23.00
N ASP A 209 31.55 16.24 22.27
CA ASP A 209 32.16 17.56 22.16
C ASP A 209 31.91 18.35 23.45
N HIS A 210 32.97 18.96 23.98
CA HIS A 210 32.91 19.78 25.18
C HIS A 210 32.22 21.13 24.97
N GLY A 211 32.04 21.57 23.72
CA GLY A 211 31.22 22.73 23.36
C GLY A 211 29.70 22.46 23.42
N SER A 212 29.28 21.20 23.35
CA SER A 212 27.86 20.80 23.29
C SER A 212 27.33 20.22 24.62
N VAL A 213 28.18 20.08 25.64
CA VAL A 213 27.78 19.78 27.02
C VAL A 213 27.76 21.02 27.90
N LEU A 214 27.05 20.93 29.02
CA LEU A 214 26.83 22.03 29.96
C LEU A 214 27.14 21.58 31.40
N GLY A 215 27.51 22.53 32.26
CA GLY A 215 27.81 22.29 33.67
C GLY A 215 29.29 22.53 34.00
N THR A 216 29.78 21.93 35.08
CA THR A 216 31.20 21.97 35.48
C THR A 216 31.91 20.69 35.09
N CYS A 217 33.25 20.73 34.96
CA CYS A 217 34.04 19.53 34.71
C CYS A 217 33.74 18.43 35.75
N PHE A 218 33.74 18.77 37.03
CA PHE A 218 33.51 17.81 38.13
C PHE A 218 32.08 17.23 38.17
N SER A 219 31.05 17.95 37.68
CA SER A 219 29.68 17.39 37.65
C SER A 219 29.52 16.19 36.72
N CYS A 220 30.40 16.02 35.72
CA CYS A 220 30.43 14.83 34.87
C CYS A 220 31.66 13.94 35.15
N HIS A 221 32.84 14.52 35.34
CA HIS A 221 34.09 13.83 35.67
C HIS A 221 34.18 13.53 37.18
N ASN A 222 33.19 12.77 37.66
CA ASN A 222 33.00 12.36 39.06
C ASN A 222 33.32 10.87 39.30
N GLY A 223 33.69 10.11 38.27
CA GLY A 223 33.90 8.66 38.34
C GLY A 223 32.64 7.81 38.20
N VAL A 224 31.47 8.43 37.98
CA VAL A 224 30.17 7.76 37.74
C VAL A 224 29.68 8.00 36.31
N ILE A 225 29.67 9.26 35.85
CA ILE A 225 29.24 9.62 34.48
C ILE A 225 30.42 9.55 33.52
N ALA A 226 31.55 10.16 33.89
CA ALA A 226 32.82 10.11 33.17
C ALA A 226 33.99 9.93 34.15
N GLN A 227 35.14 9.49 33.65
CA GLN A 227 36.36 9.32 34.44
C GLN A 227 36.75 10.63 35.13
N GLY A 228 36.78 10.61 36.45
CA GLY A 228 37.21 11.74 37.29
C GLY A 228 38.71 11.73 37.59
N LYS A 229 39.09 12.46 38.65
CA LYS A 229 40.42 12.39 39.25
C LYS A 229 40.70 10.95 39.72
N ASP A 230 41.83 10.38 39.31
CA ASP A 230 42.28 9.08 39.80
C ASP A 230 43.14 9.21 41.08
N ALA A 231 43.63 8.08 41.60
CA ALA A 231 44.41 8.01 42.84
C ALA A 231 45.85 8.57 42.74
N LEU A 232 46.32 8.93 41.54
CA LEU A 232 47.62 9.57 41.29
C LEU A 232 47.47 11.09 41.02
N HIS A 233 46.23 11.58 40.88
CA HIS A 233 45.94 12.99 40.67
C HIS A 233 46.38 13.85 41.87
N ILE A 234 47.03 14.98 41.61
CA ILE A 234 47.50 15.90 42.66
C ILE A 234 46.35 16.46 43.52
N PRO A 235 46.53 16.63 44.84
CA PRO A 235 45.54 17.27 45.70
C PRO A 235 45.18 18.68 45.20
N SER A 236 43.89 18.90 44.92
CA SER A 236 43.41 20.04 44.13
C SER A 236 41.91 20.29 44.35
N SER A 237 41.48 21.54 44.18
CA SER A 237 40.07 21.93 44.12
C SER A 237 39.35 21.28 42.92
N ASN A 238 38.02 21.30 42.90
CA ASN A 238 37.21 20.78 41.79
C ASN A 238 36.98 21.80 40.66
N ASP A 239 37.66 22.95 40.72
CA ASP A 239 37.85 23.82 39.57
C ASP A 239 38.99 23.29 38.71
N CYS A 240 38.65 22.42 37.76
CA CYS A 240 39.62 21.82 36.84
C CYS A 240 40.21 22.84 35.84
N SER A 241 39.57 24.01 35.65
CA SER A 241 39.99 25.01 34.65
C SER A 241 41.33 25.67 35.00
N LEU A 242 41.72 25.62 36.28
CA LEU A 242 43.02 26.08 36.76
C LEU A 242 44.20 25.25 36.23
N CYS A 243 43.95 23.98 35.84
CA CYS A 243 44.99 23.02 35.48
C CYS A 243 44.78 22.30 34.14
N HIS A 244 43.60 22.41 33.51
CA HIS A 244 43.24 21.67 32.31
C HIS A 244 42.41 22.50 31.33
N SER A 245 42.53 22.19 30.03
CA SER A 245 41.74 22.79 28.97
C SER A 245 40.96 21.72 28.18
N VAL A 246 39.80 22.10 27.63
CA VAL A 246 38.99 21.18 26.81
C VAL A 246 39.63 20.81 25.47
N LEU A 247 40.61 21.61 25.00
CA LEU A 247 41.38 21.36 23.77
C LEU A 247 42.64 20.51 24.00
N GLY A 248 43.01 20.30 25.27
CA GLY A 248 44.21 19.58 25.67
C GLY A 248 44.08 19.10 27.11
N TRP A 249 43.59 17.87 27.28
CA TRP A 249 43.50 17.18 28.57
C TRP A 249 44.87 16.61 29.00
N THR A 250 45.88 17.46 28.95
CA THR A 250 47.18 17.26 29.60
C THR A 250 47.20 18.09 30.89
N PRO A 251 48.10 17.80 31.85
CA PRO A 251 48.35 18.72 32.94
C PRO A 251 48.85 20.05 32.39
N ALA A 252 48.39 21.17 32.97
CA ALA A 252 49.11 22.43 32.88
C ALA A 252 50.54 22.20 33.40
N THR A 253 51.53 22.59 32.61
CA THR A 253 52.92 22.65 33.07
C THR A 253 53.05 23.73 34.15
N PRO A 254 53.84 23.49 35.22
CA PRO A 254 54.11 24.49 36.26
C PRO A 254 54.71 25.79 35.75
#